data_AF-A0A5C5V2Y8-F1
#
_entry.id   AF-A0A5C5V2Y8-F1
#
_cell.length_a   1.000
_cell.length_b   1.000
_cell.length_c   1.000
_cell.angle_alpha   90.00
_cell.angle_beta   90.00
_cell.angle_gamma   90.00
#
_symmetry.space_group_name_H-M   'P 1'
#
loop_
_entity.id
_entity.type
_entity.pdbx_description
1 polymer ?
#
loop_
_entity_poly.entity_id
_entity_poly.type
_entity_poly.pdbx_seq_one_letter_code
_entity_poly.pdbx_strand_id
1 'polypeptide(L)'
;MTSIRNHSRGFPLVELLVVIAIIGVLIALLLPAVQQAREAARRMSCSNNLKQVGLAIHNYHDTHRKLPIGAQYYWHSNFLVHLLPFLEQGNIYDQLQFNNSSAMLFDSTSISGYRLDN
;
A
#
# COMPACT_ATOMS: atom_id res chain seq x y z
N MET A 1 -11.48 -61.99 -27.96
CA MET A 1 -11.14 -62.38 -26.57
C MET A 1 -10.03 -61.46 -26.06
N THR A 2 -10.35 -60.38 -25.36
CA THR A 2 -9.43 -59.69 -24.42
C THR A 2 -10.25 -58.77 -23.54
N SER A 3 -10.58 -59.23 -22.33
CA SER A 3 -11.25 -58.44 -21.30
C SER A 3 -10.19 -57.65 -20.53
N ILE A 4 -10.22 -56.32 -20.66
CA ILE A 4 -9.34 -55.41 -19.91
C ILE A 4 -9.88 -55.35 -18.48
N ARG A 5 -9.19 -56.02 -17.55
CA ARG A 5 -9.52 -55.98 -16.12
C ARG A 5 -9.07 -54.64 -15.54
N ASN A 6 -10.03 -53.75 -15.28
CA ASN A 6 -9.79 -52.51 -14.56
C ASN A 6 -9.62 -52.82 -13.06
N HIS A 7 -8.39 -52.71 -12.56
CA HIS A 7 -8.05 -52.94 -11.15
C HIS A 7 -8.23 -51.62 -10.38
N SER A 8 -9.46 -51.34 -9.95
CA SER A 8 -9.73 -50.26 -9.01
C SER A 8 -9.10 -50.60 -7.66
N ARG A 9 -7.91 -50.05 -7.40
CA ARG A 9 -7.26 -50.08 -6.08
C ARG A 9 -8.09 -49.22 -5.13
N GLY A 10 -8.72 -49.84 -4.14
CA GLY A 10 -9.38 -49.13 -3.05
C GLY A 10 -8.32 -48.38 -2.22
N PHE A 11 -8.50 -47.08 -2.05
CA PHE A 11 -7.59 -46.26 -1.23
C PHE A 11 -7.78 -46.66 0.24
N PRO A 12 -6.73 -47.13 0.94
CA PRO A 12 -6.86 -47.45 2.35
C PRO A 12 -7.13 -46.14 3.11
N LEU A 13 -8.20 -46.11 3.91
CA LEU A 13 -8.62 -44.96 4.71
C LEU A 13 -7.46 -44.39 5.56
N VAL A 14 -6.54 -45.27 5.98
CA VAL A 14 -5.34 -44.94 6.74
C VAL A 14 -4.36 -44.05 5.94
N GLU A 15 -4.20 -44.31 4.65
CA GLU A 15 -3.26 -43.58 3.79
C GLU A 15 -3.76 -42.16 3.50
N LEU A 16 -5.09 -41.95 3.43
CA LEU A 16 -5.67 -40.61 3.36
C LEU A 16 -5.60 -39.89 4.72
N LEU A 17 -5.83 -40.62 5.82
CA LEU A 17 -5.83 -40.08 7.18
C LEU A 17 -4.46 -39.53 7.60
N VAL A 18 -3.37 -40.23 7.27
CA VAL A 18 -2.02 -39.76 7.59
C VAL A 18 -1.67 -38.47 6.84
N VAL A 19 -2.14 -38.32 5.60
CA VAL A 19 -1.88 -37.13 4.78
C VAL A 19 -2.56 -35.90 5.37
N ILE A 20 -3.83 -36.00 5.75
CA ILE A 20 -4.53 -34.88 6.38
C ILE A 20 -3.94 -34.53 7.75
N ALA A 21 -3.43 -35.52 8.50
CA ALA A 21 -2.76 -35.28 9.77
C ALA A 21 -1.45 -34.50 9.59
N ILE A 22 -0.63 -34.86 8.59
CA ILE A 22 0.61 -34.15 8.28
C ILE A 22 0.30 -32.71 7.81
N ILE A 23 -0.67 -32.52 6.91
CA ILE A 23 -1.07 -31.18 6.44
C ILE A 23 -1.58 -30.32 7.61
N GLY A 24 -2.37 -30.90 8.51
CA GLY A 24 -2.89 -30.21 9.71
C GLY A 24 -1.76 -29.72 10.62
N VAL A 25 -0.75 -30.55 10.88
CA VAL A 25 0.43 -30.16 11.68
C VAL A 25 1.23 -29.04 11.01
N LEU A 26 1.45 -29.14 9.68
CA LEU A 26 2.15 -28.10 8.93
C LEU A 26 1.42 -26.75 9.00
N ILE A 27 0.10 -26.74 8.80
CA ILE A 27 -0.70 -25.51 8.87
C ILE A 27 -0.74 -24.95 10.29
N ALA A 28 -0.85 -25.80 11.32
CA ALA A 28 -0.88 -25.38 12.72
C ALA A 28 0.41 -24.65 13.13
N LEU A 29 1.56 -25.05 12.59
CA LEU A 29 2.84 -24.37 12.82
C LEU A 29 2.97 -23.09 11.98
N LEU A 30 2.38 -23.05 10.79
CA LEU A 30 2.45 -21.90 9.87
C LEU A 30 1.54 -20.75 10.29
N LEU A 31 0.33 -21.04 10.79
CA LEU A 31 -0.66 -20.02 11.19
C LEU A 31 -0.05 -18.92 12.07
N PRO A 32 0.52 -19.20 13.26
CA PRO A 32 1.06 -18.17 14.14
C PRO A 32 2.27 -17.42 13.57
N ALA A 33 3.02 -18.03 12.66
CA ALA A 33 4.16 -17.38 11.99
C ALA A 33 3.70 -16.33 10.95
N VAL A 34 2.54 -16.55 10.31
CA VAL A 34 2.01 -15.64 9.28
C VAL A 34 1.63 -14.27 9.85
N GLN A 35 1.12 -14.17 11.08
CA GLN A 35 0.80 -12.85 11.65
C GLN A 35 2.05 -12.05 12.00
N GLN A 36 3.11 -12.71 12.48
CA GLN A 36 4.40 -12.06 12.72
C GLN A 36 4.99 -11.53 11.41
N ALA A 37 4.94 -12.34 10.34
CA ALA A 37 5.38 -11.92 9.02
C ALA A 37 4.55 -10.75 8.46
N ARG A 38 3.22 -10.76 8.64
CA ARG A 38 2.35 -9.64 8.21
C ARG A 38 2.66 -8.35 8.96
N GLU A 39 2.86 -8.43 10.27
CA GLU A 39 3.17 -7.25 11.07
C GLU A 39 4.57 -6.70 10.75
N ALA A 40 5.56 -7.57 10.56
CA ALA A 40 6.88 -7.18 10.08
C ALA A 40 6.80 -6.52 8.68
N ALA A 41 5.98 -7.05 7.77
CA ALA A 41 5.77 -6.46 6.44
C ALA A 41 5.11 -5.07 6.51
N ARG A 42 4.12 -4.87 7.39
CA ARG A 42 3.51 -3.55 7.61
C ARG A 42 4.52 -2.54 8.14
N ARG A 43 5.34 -2.95 9.12
CA ARG A 43 6.41 -2.10 9.68
C ARG A 43 7.47 -1.77 8.63
N MET A 44 7.86 -2.76 7.83
CA MET A 44 8.83 -2.59 6.76
C MET A 44 8.31 -1.66 5.66
N SER A 45 7.05 -1.83 5.25
CA SER A 45 6.37 -0.92 4.30
C SER A 45 6.33 0.51 4.84
N CYS A 46 5.89 0.71 6.09
CA CYS A 46 5.86 2.03 6.72
C CYS A 46 7.27 2.67 6.79
N SER A 47 8.27 1.93 7.25
CA SER A 47 9.66 2.41 7.32
C SER A 47 10.21 2.77 5.94
N ASN A 48 9.91 1.97 4.92
CA ASN A 48 10.35 2.24 3.56
C ASN A 48 9.66 3.47 2.96
N ASN A 49 8.36 3.66 3.22
CA ASN A 49 7.64 4.87 2.79
C ASN A 49 8.25 6.13 3.41
N LEU A 50 8.59 6.10 4.70
CA LEU A 50 9.27 7.22 5.37
C LEU A 50 10.66 7.48 4.79
N LYS A 51 11.42 6.43 4.44
CA LYS A 51 12.71 6.57 3.76
C LYS A 51 12.56 7.23 2.39
N GLN A 52 11.54 6.86 1.62
CA GLN A 52 11.26 7.49 0.32
C GLN A 52 10.93 8.98 0.48
N VAL A 53 10.12 9.36 1.48
CA VAL A 53 9.84 10.77 1.79
C VAL A 53 11.10 11.51 2.21
N GLY A 54 11.94 10.93 3.08
CA GLY A 54 13.21 11.53 3.48
C GLY A 54 14.15 11.76 2.29
N LEU A 55 14.27 10.77 1.40
CA LEU A 55 15.05 10.88 0.18
C LEU A 55 14.51 11.97 -0.75
N ALA A 56 13.19 12.06 -0.91
CA ALA A 56 12.54 13.11 -1.69
C ALA A 56 12.84 14.51 -1.13
N ILE A 57 12.84 14.68 0.20
CA ILE A 57 13.21 15.95 0.85
C ILE A 57 14.67 16.31 0.58
N HIS A 58 15.58 15.35 0.67
CA HIS A 58 16.99 15.57 0.34
C HIS A 58 17.18 15.97 -1.13
N ASN A 59 16.52 15.28 -2.06
CA ASN A 59 16.56 15.62 -3.49
C ASN A 59 15.97 17.01 -3.77
N TYR A 60 14.89 17.39 -3.07
CA TYR A 60 14.31 18.73 -3.15
C TYR A 60 15.29 19.79 -2.64
N HIS A 61 15.95 19.52 -1.51
CA HIS A 61 16.95 20.42 -0.95
C HIS A 61 18.17 20.58 -1.88
N ASP A 62 18.65 19.52 -2.52
CA ASP A 62 19.77 19.58 -3.45
C ASP A 62 19.47 20.43 -4.69
N THR A 63 18.22 20.38 -5.18
CA THR A 63 17.78 21.15 -6.35
C THR A 63 17.41 22.60 -6.01
N HIS A 64 16.69 22.84 -4.91
CA HIS A 64 16.13 24.16 -4.56
C HIS A 64 16.93 24.92 -3.50
N ARG A 65 17.96 24.29 -2.90
CA ARG A 65 18.80 24.79 -1.80
C ARG A 65 18.00 25.30 -0.60
N LYS A 66 16.78 24.80 -0.42
CA LYS A 66 15.82 25.16 0.61
C LYS A 66 15.00 23.93 0.96
N LEU A 67 14.54 23.84 2.20
CA LEU A 67 13.59 22.81 2.62
C LEU A 67 12.17 23.16 2.15
N PRO A 68 11.32 22.16 1.88
CA PRO A 68 9.96 22.40 1.42
C PRO A 68 9.12 23.03 2.55
N ILE A 69 8.28 23.98 2.19
CA ILE A 69 7.53 24.78 3.18
C ILE A 69 6.32 23.97 3.66
N GLY A 70 6.27 23.68 4.96
CA GLY A 70 5.27 22.81 5.61
C GLY A 70 3.82 23.14 5.27
N ALA A 71 3.46 24.41 5.46
CA ALA A 71 2.19 25.00 5.05
C ALA A 71 2.39 26.51 4.94
N GLN A 72 1.89 27.11 3.87
CA GLN A 72 1.82 28.57 3.74
C GLN A 72 0.38 29.04 3.99
N TYR A 73 0.25 30.19 4.65
CA TYR A 73 -1.06 30.71 5.06
C TYR A 73 -1.94 30.99 3.82
N TYR A 74 -3.20 30.59 3.94
CA TYR A 74 -4.35 30.91 3.09
C TYR A 74 -4.53 30.08 1.82
N TRP A 75 -3.53 29.82 0.95
CA TRP A 75 -3.84 29.24 -0.39
C TRP A 75 -2.71 28.47 -1.09
N HIS A 76 -1.74 27.91 -0.36
CA HIS A 76 -0.58 27.29 -1.00
C HIS A 76 -0.36 25.85 -0.56
N SER A 77 0.07 25.07 -1.55
CA SER A 77 0.39 23.67 -1.52
C SER A 77 1.04 23.17 -0.23
N ASN A 78 0.54 22.03 0.27
CA ASN A 78 1.23 21.23 1.29
C ASN A 78 2.66 20.93 0.80
N PHE A 79 3.65 20.94 1.70
CA PHE A 79 5.03 20.59 1.37
C PHE A 79 5.15 19.29 0.56
N LEU A 80 4.25 18.32 0.80
CA LEU A 80 4.17 17.07 0.04
C LEU A 80 3.99 17.29 -1.46
N VAL A 81 3.22 18.29 -1.88
CA VAL A 81 2.96 18.61 -3.29
C VAL A 81 4.22 19.05 -4.01
N HIS A 82 5.15 19.71 -3.30
CA HIS A 82 6.46 20.04 -3.84
C HIS A 82 7.41 18.84 -3.88
N LEU A 83 7.14 17.79 -3.11
CA LEU A 83 7.90 16.54 -3.06
C LEU A 83 7.38 15.46 -4.02
N LEU A 84 6.12 15.56 -4.49
CA LEU A 84 5.50 14.65 -5.46
C LEU A 84 6.40 14.28 -6.66
N PRO A 85 7.06 15.24 -7.36
CA PRO A 85 7.96 14.88 -8.47
C PRO A 85 9.18 14.08 -8.02
N PHE A 86 9.64 14.27 -6.78
CA PHE A 86 10.76 13.53 -6.18
C PHE A 86 10.34 12.18 -5.55
N LEU A 87 9.03 11.95 -5.41
CA LEU A 87 8.41 10.69 -4.98
C LEU A 87 7.98 9.82 -6.16
N GLU A 88 8.45 10.14 -7.38
CA GLU A 88 8.04 9.47 -8.63
C GLU A 88 6.53 9.54 -8.90
N GLN A 89 5.82 10.47 -8.27
CA GLN A 89 4.39 10.74 -8.46
C GLN A 89 4.16 11.91 -9.45
N GLY A 90 5.00 12.00 -10.50
CA GLY A 90 4.93 13.05 -11.51
C GLY A 90 3.58 13.14 -12.22
N ASN A 91 2.93 12.02 -12.49
CA ASN A 91 1.59 11.99 -13.09
C ASN A 91 0.52 12.69 -12.24
N ILE A 92 0.63 12.61 -10.90
CA ILE A 92 -0.29 13.33 -10.00
C ILE A 92 0.10 14.80 -9.96
N TYR A 93 1.39 15.12 -9.97
CA TYR A 93 1.89 16.49 -10.00
C TYR A 93 1.41 17.25 -11.25
N ASP A 94 1.47 16.63 -12.42
CA ASP A 94 1.06 17.24 -13.70
C ASP A 94 -0.45 17.51 -13.77
N GLN A 95 -1.25 16.78 -12.99
CA GLN A 95 -2.69 17.00 -12.87
C GLN A 95 -3.03 18.17 -11.93
N LEU A 96 -2.08 18.64 -11.12
CA LEU A 96 -2.28 19.79 -10.22
C LEU A 96 -2.09 21.09 -11.01
N GLN A 97 -3.19 21.78 -11.29
CA GLN A 97 -3.13 23.09 -11.93
C GLN A 97 -2.67 24.17 -10.94
N PHE A 98 -1.42 24.60 -11.05
CA PHE A 98 -0.89 25.77 -10.33
C PHE A 98 -1.32 27.08 -11.03
N ASN A 99 -2.63 27.31 -11.12
CA ASN A 99 -3.15 28.58 -11.64
C ASN A 99 -3.10 29.66 -10.54
N ASN A 100 -2.72 30.89 -10.89
CA ASN A 100 -2.52 32.04 -9.99
C ASN A 100 -3.79 32.54 -9.29
N SER A 101 -4.86 31.76 -9.29
CA SER A 101 -6.13 32.00 -8.61
C SER A 101 -6.52 30.75 -7.81
N SER A 102 -6.08 30.74 -6.56
CA SER A 102 -6.72 30.10 -5.39
C SER A 102 -7.17 28.63 -5.52
N ALA A 103 -6.45 27.81 -4.74
CA ALA A 103 -6.72 26.44 -4.30
C ALA A 103 -6.45 25.35 -5.35
N MET A 104 -5.56 24.42 -4.96
CA MET A 104 -5.87 23.00 -5.14
C MET A 104 -7.22 22.73 -4.48
N LEU A 105 -8.27 22.99 -5.26
CA LEU A 105 -9.59 22.53 -4.95
C LEU A 105 -9.50 20.99 -4.98
N PHE A 106 -9.40 20.37 -3.80
CA PHE A 106 -10.51 19.50 -3.46
C PHE A 106 -11.74 20.33 -3.78
N ASP A 107 -12.36 20.03 -4.92
CA ASP A 107 -13.54 20.72 -5.39
C ASP A 107 -14.47 20.97 -4.19
N SER A 108 -14.58 22.23 -3.77
CA SER A 108 -15.44 22.62 -2.66
C SER A 108 -16.91 22.31 -2.96
N THR A 109 -17.25 21.89 -4.18
CA THR A 109 -18.56 21.32 -4.51
C THR A 109 -18.84 20.00 -3.77
N SER A 110 -17.85 19.30 -3.20
CA SER A 110 -18.08 18.13 -2.31
C SER A 110 -18.10 18.44 -0.81
N ILE A 111 -17.77 19.67 -0.39
CA ILE A 111 -17.86 20.12 1.02
C ILE A 111 -18.97 21.17 1.23
N SER A 112 -19.65 21.59 0.16
CA SER A 112 -20.90 22.38 0.23
C SER A 112 -22.12 21.57 0.72
N GLY A 113 -21.92 20.60 1.60
CA GLY A 113 -22.96 19.86 2.32
C GLY A 113 -22.91 20.01 3.85
N TYR A 114 -21.90 20.69 4.40
CA TYR A 114 -21.74 20.88 5.86
C TYR A 114 -21.72 22.36 6.25
N ARG A 115 -22.56 23.18 5.59
CA ARG A 115 -22.81 24.54 6.05
C ARG A 115 -23.80 24.47 7.20
N LEU A 116 -23.28 24.54 8.42
CA LEU A 116 -24.06 24.77 9.64
C LEU A 116 -24.79 26.12 9.48
N ASP A 117 -26.08 25.98 9.30
CA ASP A 117 -27.14 26.97 9.41
C ASP A 117 -27.20 27.54 10.83
N ASN A 118 -26.92 28.84 10.93
CA ASN A 118 -27.46 29.74 11.94
C ASN A 118 -27.56 31.16 11.34
#